data_AF-A0A858RJ40-F1
#
_entry.id   AF-A0A858RJ40-F1
#
_cell.length_a   1.000
_cell.length_b   1.000
_cell.length_c   1.000
_cell.angle_alpha   90.00
_cell.angle_beta   90.00
_cell.angle_gamma   90.00
#
_symmetry.space_group_name_H-M   'P 1'
#
loop_
_entity.id
_entity.type
_entity.pdbx_description
1 polymer ?
#
loop_
_entity_poly.entity_id
_entity_poly.type
_entity_poly.pdbx_seq_one_letter_code
_entity_poly.pdbx_strand_id
1 'polypeptide(L)'
;MKRWLWVIPPLLGVAAYFATSQGGPRPSSTTATKSLGVREEARFSDVKRVLDELDQAHQRSLEEEIAQENTWDIAKLKEALLQAKRASVHASELDDWDAEEYQDIKRHRFANELGKRLKSEALEWILKEDPDLKASVMSGWAEADPASALQQVLTSKTKEPCSNETLLRLLQYQASLGSAALADACAKLPWELFQYNSSDPFGDIGSFDFPADLDITPWIQSGSAAALEKDGNHLRGFFSNWARKDPTEALAHWKDWPGQNDEASEMRAREILEAGIDDPAVRLQVRSALAALPPEEMSAFSKELRASSSDRSIMLFSLYPELEKEKVNSSGR
;
A
#
# COMPACT_ATOMS: atom_id res chain seq x y z
N MET A 1 13.08 7.62 -37.48
CA MET A 1 14.16 6.62 -37.67
C MET A 1 15.23 6.85 -36.61
N LYS A 2 15.51 5.82 -35.77
CA LYS A 2 16.71 5.65 -34.90
C LYS A 2 16.81 6.63 -33.71
N ARG A 3 17.18 6.26 -32.47
CA ARG A 3 17.63 5.02 -31.82
C ARG A 3 17.49 5.21 -30.30
N TRP A 4 17.07 4.16 -29.57
CA TRP A 4 17.08 4.09 -28.12
C TRP A 4 18.52 4.16 -27.56
N LEU A 5 18.70 4.88 -26.44
CA LEU A 5 19.69 4.53 -25.43
C LEU A 5 19.10 4.90 -24.06
N TRP A 6 18.69 3.87 -23.31
CA TRP A 6 18.51 3.95 -21.87
C TRP A 6 19.84 4.38 -21.26
N VAL A 7 19.87 5.56 -20.63
CA VAL A 7 20.97 5.99 -19.78
C VAL A 7 20.41 6.06 -18.37
N ILE A 8 20.63 4.98 -17.63
CA ILE A 8 20.75 5.00 -16.18
C ILE A 8 21.67 6.19 -15.84
N PRO A 9 21.27 7.19 -15.03
CA PRO A 9 22.18 8.27 -14.66
C PRO A 9 23.36 7.64 -13.92
N PRO A 10 24.61 7.76 -14.41
CA PRO A 10 25.74 7.23 -13.68
C PRO A 10 26.00 8.15 -12.49
N LEU A 11 26.36 7.51 -11.37
CA LEU A 11 26.93 8.04 -10.13
C LEU A 11 28.18 8.93 -10.37
N LEU A 12 28.04 10.02 -11.12
CA LEU A 12 29.10 10.95 -11.52
C LEU A 12 29.03 12.30 -10.79
N GLY A 13 28.02 12.52 -9.96
CA GLY A 13 27.92 13.72 -9.11
C GLY A 13 28.89 13.74 -7.92
N VAL A 14 29.34 12.58 -7.43
CA VAL A 14 30.18 12.50 -6.21
C VAL A 14 31.67 12.71 -6.52
N ALA A 15 32.15 12.37 -7.72
CA ALA A 15 33.54 12.61 -8.11
C ALA A 15 33.86 14.09 -8.38
N ALA A 16 32.86 14.89 -8.79
CA ALA A 16 33.04 16.31 -9.06
C ALA A 16 33.22 17.15 -7.78
N TYR A 17 32.68 16.70 -6.64
CA TYR A 17 32.83 17.41 -5.35
C TYR A 17 34.24 17.26 -4.75
N PHE A 18 34.97 16.19 -5.07
CA PHE A 18 36.34 15.97 -4.59
C PHE A 18 37.44 16.41 -5.57
N ALA A 19 37.09 16.80 -6.80
CA ALA A 19 38.05 17.24 -7.82
C ALA A 19 38.31 18.77 -7.85
N THR A 20 37.58 19.57 -7.06
CA THR A 20 37.71 21.04 -7.07
C THR A 20 38.55 21.61 -5.90
N SER A 21 39.17 20.77 -5.07
CA SER A 21 40.18 21.22 -4.10
C SER A 21 41.61 21.01 -4.60
N GLN A 22 42.03 21.83 -5.58
CA GLN A 22 43.36 22.44 -5.71
C GLN A 22 43.63 22.90 -7.15
N GLY A 23 43.71 24.23 -7.33
CA GLY A 23 44.05 24.86 -8.61
C GLY A 23 44.36 26.36 -8.50
N GLY A 24 45.08 26.79 -7.47
CA GLY A 24 45.73 28.11 -7.42
C GLY A 24 47.25 27.95 -7.55
N PRO A 25 47.96 28.78 -8.33
CA PRO A 25 49.39 28.60 -8.55
C PRO A 25 50.23 29.04 -7.33
N ARG A 26 51.16 28.15 -6.96
CA ARG A 26 52.32 28.22 -6.01
C ARG A 26 53.21 29.47 -6.18
N PRO A 27 54.20 29.79 -5.28
CA PRO A 27 55.12 28.89 -4.54
C PRO A 27 55.42 29.33 -3.06
N SER A 28 56.15 28.64 -2.16
CA SER A 28 57.42 27.92 -2.25
C SER A 28 57.74 27.15 -0.95
N SER A 29 58.76 26.30 -1.05
CA SER A 29 59.62 25.72 0.01
C SER A 29 59.35 24.28 0.48
N THR A 30 60.50 23.63 0.66
CA THR A 30 60.87 22.23 0.72
C THR A 30 60.79 21.63 2.13
N THR A 31 60.25 20.41 2.28
CA THR A 31 61.02 19.22 2.74
C THR A 31 60.14 17.97 2.67
N ALA A 32 60.74 16.86 2.23
CA ALA A 32 60.13 15.55 2.16
C ALA A 32 60.03 14.92 3.57
N THR A 33 58.91 14.25 3.88
CA THR A 33 58.95 13.08 4.77
C THR A 33 57.85 12.10 4.37
N LYS A 34 58.24 10.83 4.29
CA LYS A 34 57.42 9.67 3.97
C LYS A 34 56.21 9.54 4.90
N SER A 35 55.05 9.33 4.30
CA SER A 35 54.19 8.20 4.66
C SER A 35 53.33 7.87 3.44
N LEU A 36 53.52 6.68 2.87
CA LEU A 36 52.44 6.00 2.17
C LEU A 36 51.33 5.81 3.21
N GLY A 37 50.44 6.79 3.31
CA GLY A 37 49.11 6.55 3.84
C GLY A 37 48.38 5.78 2.75
N VAL A 38 48.13 4.50 3.02
CA VAL A 38 47.17 3.68 2.28
C VAL A 38 45.98 4.56 1.96
N ARG A 39 45.76 4.90 0.69
CA ARG A 39 44.48 5.44 0.25
C ARG A 39 43.51 4.29 0.49
N GLU A 40 42.79 4.32 1.62
CA GLU A 40 41.63 3.47 1.81
C GLU A 40 40.68 3.82 0.66
N GLU A 41 40.61 2.93 -0.32
CA GLU A 41 39.59 2.97 -1.34
C GLU A 41 38.24 2.91 -0.61
N ALA A 42 37.43 3.96 -0.77
CA ALA A 42 36.10 4.02 -0.17
C ALA A 42 35.35 2.72 -0.50
N ARG A 43 35.00 1.97 0.54
CA ARG A 43 34.32 0.69 0.36
C ARG A 43 32.84 0.96 0.07
N PHE A 44 32.18 0.01 -0.58
CA PHE A 44 30.73 0.09 -0.81
C PHE A 44 29.94 0.30 0.51
N SER A 45 30.45 -0.22 1.63
CA SER A 45 29.91 0.03 2.97
C SER A 45 29.98 1.50 3.41
N ASP A 46 30.99 2.25 2.95
CA ASP A 46 31.13 3.67 3.27
C ASP A 46 30.15 4.51 2.44
N VAL A 47 29.93 4.16 1.17
CA VAL A 47 28.90 4.80 0.32
C VAL A 47 27.51 4.52 0.89
N LYS A 48 27.21 3.26 1.27
CA LYS A 48 25.94 2.92 1.89
C LYS A 48 25.73 3.68 3.21
N ARG A 49 26.75 3.75 4.06
CA ARG A 49 26.68 4.52 5.31
C ARG A 49 26.42 6.00 5.06
N VAL A 50 27.07 6.61 4.07
CA VAL A 50 26.84 8.03 3.71
C VAL A 50 25.43 8.23 3.15
N LEU A 51 24.91 7.30 2.34
CA LEU A 51 23.52 7.36 1.88
C LEU A 51 22.54 7.22 3.06
N ASP A 52 22.76 6.26 3.96
CA ASP A 52 21.94 6.09 5.16
C ASP A 52 21.99 7.34 6.07
N GLU A 53 23.15 7.99 6.19
CA GLU A 53 23.33 9.24 6.95
C GLU A 53 22.63 10.43 6.27
N LEU A 54 22.67 10.52 4.94
CA LEU A 54 21.96 11.55 4.16
C LEU A 54 20.45 11.37 4.22
N ASP A 55 19.96 10.12 4.10
CA ASP A 55 18.55 9.79 4.22
C ASP A 55 18.03 10.14 5.62
N GLN A 56 18.79 9.80 6.67
CA GLN A 56 18.44 10.20 8.04
C GLN A 56 18.45 11.72 8.23
N ALA A 57 19.41 12.43 7.64
CA ALA A 57 19.46 13.89 7.73
C ALA A 57 18.29 14.54 6.99
N HIS A 58 17.94 14.02 5.81
CA HIS A 58 16.79 14.48 5.04
C HIS A 58 15.48 14.23 5.79
N GLN A 59 15.31 13.03 6.36
CA GLN A 59 14.14 12.67 7.15
C GLN A 59 13.96 13.59 8.37
N ARG A 60 15.05 13.88 9.10
CA ARG A 60 14.99 14.83 10.23
C ARG A 60 14.63 16.24 9.78
N SER A 61 15.22 16.71 8.67
CA SER A 61 14.89 18.02 8.12
C SER A 61 13.42 18.11 7.71
N LEU A 62 12.88 17.04 7.14
CA LEU A 62 11.47 16.96 6.75
C LEU A 62 10.56 16.95 7.99
N GLU A 63 10.92 16.20 9.03
CA GLU A 63 10.18 16.17 10.30
C GLU A 63 10.16 17.54 10.99
N GLU A 64 11.28 18.26 10.98
CA GLU A 64 11.37 19.62 11.52
C GLU A 64 10.51 20.61 10.71
N GLU A 65 10.54 20.52 9.37
CA GLU A 65 9.70 21.32 8.49
C GLU A 65 8.21 21.07 8.79
N ILE A 66 7.80 19.80 8.84
CA ILE A 66 6.42 19.40 9.15
C ILE A 66 6.00 19.90 10.54
N ALA A 67 6.87 19.73 11.54
CA ALA A 67 6.59 20.20 12.89
C ALA A 67 6.37 21.72 12.93
N GLN A 68 7.18 22.48 12.19
CA GLN A 68 7.02 23.93 12.08
C GLN A 68 5.73 24.31 11.35
N GLU A 69 5.43 23.67 10.22
CA GLU A 69 4.21 23.91 9.44
C GLU A 69 2.94 23.60 10.24
N ASN A 70 2.97 22.57 11.08
CA ASN A 70 1.87 22.23 11.98
C ASN A 70 1.64 23.28 13.09
N THR A 71 2.51 24.29 13.25
CA THR A 71 2.23 25.43 14.14
C THR A 71 1.53 26.59 13.44
N TRP A 72 1.42 26.55 12.11
CA TRP A 72 0.84 27.65 11.34
C TRP A 72 -0.66 27.78 11.59
N ASP A 73 -1.17 29.00 11.51
CA ASP A 73 -2.61 29.22 11.56
C ASP A 73 -3.30 28.77 10.25
N ILE A 74 -4.63 28.73 10.29
CA ILE A 74 -5.46 28.29 9.16
C ILE A 74 -5.27 29.16 7.91
N ALA A 75 -5.15 30.48 8.07
CA ALA A 75 -5.02 31.39 6.93
C ALA A 75 -3.71 31.13 6.21
N LYS A 76 -2.63 30.94 6.97
CA LYS A 76 -1.31 30.61 6.46
C LYS A 76 -1.27 29.24 5.80
N LEU A 77 -1.94 28.22 6.35
CA LEU A 77 -2.06 26.90 5.73
C LEU A 77 -2.79 26.96 4.37
N LYS A 78 -3.90 27.71 4.30
CA LYS A 78 -4.64 27.92 3.05
C LYS A 78 -3.78 28.65 2.01
N GLU A 79 -3.06 29.69 2.42
CA GLU A 79 -2.16 30.42 1.54
C GLU A 79 -1.02 29.53 1.04
N ALA A 80 -0.38 28.76 1.92
CA ALA A 80 0.70 27.85 1.57
C ALA A 80 0.27 26.76 0.59
N LEU A 81 -0.94 26.21 0.75
CA LEU A 81 -1.52 25.26 -0.20
C LEU A 81 -1.69 25.89 -1.59
N LEU A 82 -2.26 27.10 -1.66
CA LEU A 82 -2.43 27.80 -2.94
C LEU A 82 -1.10 28.18 -3.59
N GLN A 83 -0.09 28.53 -2.79
CA GLN A 83 1.27 28.78 -3.27
C GLN A 83 1.90 27.50 -3.83
N ALA A 84 1.80 26.37 -3.12
CA ALA A 84 2.30 25.07 -3.57
C ALA A 84 1.60 24.62 -4.86
N LYS A 85 0.29 24.86 -4.99
CA LYS A 85 -0.46 24.61 -6.25
C LYS A 85 0.12 25.40 -7.42
N ARG A 86 0.36 26.71 -7.24
CA ARG A 86 0.97 27.54 -8.30
C ARG A 86 2.39 27.09 -8.64
N ALA A 87 3.17 26.69 -7.64
CA ALA A 87 4.54 26.22 -7.83
C ALA A 87 4.58 24.86 -8.56
N SER A 88 3.66 23.94 -8.26
CA SER A 88 3.51 22.66 -8.96
C SER A 88 3.16 22.87 -10.45
N VAL A 89 2.19 23.74 -10.76
CA VAL A 89 1.85 24.08 -12.15
C VAL A 89 3.05 24.68 -12.88
N HIS A 90 3.79 25.58 -12.23
CA HIS A 90 4.97 26.18 -12.83
C HIS A 90 6.11 25.18 -13.06
N ALA A 91 6.33 24.24 -12.14
CA ALA A 91 7.32 23.17 -12.30
C ALA A 91 6.96 22.24 -13.46
N SER A 92 5.68 21.89 -13.59
CA SER A 92 5.16 21.09 -14.71
C SER A 92 5.37 21.78 -16.06
N GLU A 93 5.16 23.11 -16.14
CA GLU A 93 5.45 23.92 -17.33
C GLU A 93 6.95 23.93 -17.70
N LEU A 94 7.84 23.66 -16.74
CA LEU A 94 9.29 23.62 -16.91
C LEU A 94 9.85 22.20 -17.09
N ASP A 95 8.98 21.18 -17.16
CA ASP A 95 9.38 19.77 -17.14
C ASP A 95 10.30 19.41 -15.94
N ASP A 96 10.12 20.07 -14.78
CA ASP A 96 10.85 19.79 -13.54
C ASP A 96 10.03 18.85 -12.63
N TRP A 97 10.16 17.56 -12.90
CA TRP A 97 9.30 16.52 -12.29
C TRP A 97 9.55 16.38 -10.78
N ASP A 98 10.80 16.54 -10.33
CA ASP A 98 11.16 16.45 -8.92
C ASP A 98 10.55 17.62 -8.13
N ALA A 99 10.59 18.83 -8.71
CA ALA A 99 9.96 20.00 -8.11
C ALA A 99 8.43 19.88 -8.10
N GLU A 100 7.83 19.34 -9.17
CA GLU A 100 6.38 19.09 -9.23
C GLU A 100 5.93 18.12 -8.14
N GLU A 101 6.58 16.95 -8.02
CA GLU A 101 6.27 15.93 -7.01
C GLU A 101 6.42 16.48 -5.59
N TYR A 102 7.50 17.22 -5.32
CA TYR A 102 7.72 17.84 -4.02
C TYR A 102 6.61 18.84 -3.64
N GLN A 103 6.15 19.67 -4.58
CA GLN A 103 5.05 20.59 -4.33
C GLN A 103 3.72 19.87 -4.16
N ASP A 104 3.51 18.75 -4.86
CA ASP A 104 2.29 17.96 -4.73
C ASP A 104 2.18 17.29 -3.35
N ILE A 105 3.28 16.71 -2.85
CA ILE A 105 3.38 16.19 -1.48
C ILE A 105 3.01 17.28 -0.47
N LYS A 106 3.50 18.51 -0.65
CA LYS A 106 3.14 19.66 0.22
C LYS A 106 1.66 20.00 0.15
N ARG A 107 1.06 20.03 -1.05
CA ARG A 107 -0.38 20.29 -1.22
C ARG A 107 -1.23 19.26 -0.46
N HIS A 108 -0.92 17.98 -0.63
CA HIS A 108 -1.60 16.88 0.06
C HIS A 108 -1.44 16.98 1.58
N ARG A 109 -0.23 17.32 2.06
CA ARG A 109 0.04 17.54 3.49
C ARG A 109 -0.78 18.70 4.07
N PHE A 110 -0.78 19.86 3.43
CA PHE A 110 -1.56 21.00 3.91
C PHE A 110 -3.07 20.75 3.86
N ALA A 111 -3.57 20.07 2.82
CA ALA A 111 -4.97 19.68 2.74
C ALA A 111 -5.35 18.72 3.88
N ASN A 112 -4.50 17.74 4.18
CA ASN A 112 -4.70 16.83 5.31
C ASN A 112 -4.77 17.59 6.63
N GLU A 113 -3.83 18.51 6.90
CA GLU A 113 -3.82 19.30 8.12
C GLU A 113 -5.04 20.23 8.24
N LEU A 114 -5.48 20.83 7.13
CA LEU A 114 -6.74 21.58 7.09
C LEU A 114 -7.94 20.69 7.41
N GLY A 115 -7.95 19.45 6.91
CA GLY A 115 -8.96 18.44 7.25
C GLY A 115 -9.02 18.14 8.75
N LYS A 116 -7.87 17.96 9.41
CA LYS A 116 -7.79 17.73 10.86
C LYS A 116 -8.42 18.86 11.66
N ARG A 117 -8.18 20.11 11.25
CA ARG A 117 -8.54 21.30 12.04
C ARG A 117 -9.93 21.84 11.74
N LEU A 118 -10.33 21.86 10.47
CA LEU A 118 -11.55 22.51 10.00
C LEU A 118 -12.65 21.55 9.56
N LYS A 119 -12.35 20.26 9.37
CA LYS A 119 -13.34 19.23 9.07
C LYS A 119 -14.19 19.59 7.85
N SER A 120 -15.51 19.71 8.00
CA SER A 120 -16.45 20.06 6.93
C SER A 120 -16.13 21.38 6.25
N GLU A 121 -15.64 22.38 6.99
CA GLU A 121 -15.26 23.68 6.41
C GLU A 121 -14.05 23.57 5.49
N ALA A 122 -13.10 22.67 5.79
CA ALA A 122 -12.00 22.38 4.87
C ALA A 122 -12.51 21.69 3.61
N LEU A 123 -13.45 20.74 3.74
CA LEU A 123 -14.02 20.03 2.60
C LEU A 123 -14.78 21.01 1.67
N GLU A 124 -15.62 21.88 2.22
CA GLU A 124 -16.35 22.88 1.44
C GLU A 124 -15.42 23.87 0.73
N TRP A 125 -14.30 24.22 1.37
CA TRP A 125 -13.31 25.11 0.80
C TRP A 125 -12.50 24.43 -0.30
N ILE A 126 -12.01 23.20 -0.06
CA ILE A 126 -11.16 22.49 -1.02
C ILE A 126 -11.93 22.11 -2.28
N LEU A 127 -13.22 21.80 -2.19
CA LEU A 127 -14.05 21.53 -3.36
C LEU A 127 -14.23 22.75 -4.28
N LYS A 128 -13.92 23.97 -3.81
CA LYS A 128 -13.94 25.19 -4.63
C LYS A 128 -12.56 25.51 -5.20
N GLU A 129 -11.50 25.31 -4.42
CA GLU A 129 -10.14 25.72 -4.79
C GLU A 129 -9.35 24.61 -5.51
N ASP A 130 -9.50 23.37 -5.08
CA ASP A 130 -8.69 22.24 -5.54
C ASP A 130 -9.36 20.86 -5.28
N PRO A 131 -10.38 20.49 -6.08
CA PRO A 131 -11.19 19.29 -5.82
C PRO A 131 -10.41 17.98 -5.73
N ASP A 132 -9.25 17.89 -6.36
CA ASP A 132 -8.38 16.71 -6.37
C ASP A 132 -7.85 16.39 -4.96
N LEU A 133 -7.75 17.38 -4.08
CA LEU A 133 -7.28 17.23 -2.70
C LEU A 133 -8.37 16.78 -1.71
N LYS A 134 -9.60 16.52 -2.20
CA LYS A 134 -10.73 16.02 -1.39
C LYS A 134 -10.35 14.82 -0.53
N ALA A 135 -9.64 13.85 -1.10
CA ALA A 135 -9.23 12.63 -0.39
C ALA A 135 -8.29 12.95 0.78
N SER A 136 -7.35 13.87 0.62
CA SER A 136 -6.43 14.30 1.69
C SER A 136 -7.15 15.02 2.82
N VAL A 137 -8.09 15.91 2.49
CA VAL A 137 -8.93 16.57 3.51
C VAL A 137 -9.72 15.54 4.31
N MET A 138 -10.36 14.58 3.63
CA MET A 138 -11.12 13.53 4.30
C MET A 138 -10.24 12.61 5.15
N SER A 139 -9.03 12.31 4.70
CA SER A 139 -8.05 11.55 5.48
C SER A 139 -7.67 12.26 6.78
N GLY A 140 -7.38 13.56 6.72
CA GLY A 140 -7.09 14.37 7.91
C GLY A 140 -8.28 14.49 8.85
N TRP A 141 -9.49 14.71 8.30
CA TRP A 141 -10.70 14.72 9.12
C TRP A 141 -10.92 13.37 9.81
N ALA A 142 -10.77 12.26 9.10
CA ALA A 142 -10.90 10.92 9.67
C ALA A 142 -9.89 10.65 10.81
N GLU A 143 -8.68 11.21 10.74
CA GLU A 143 -7.68 11.11 11.82
C GLU A 143 -8.12 11.89 13.08
N ALA A 144 -8.64 13.10 12.91
CA ALA A 144 -9.02 13.96 14.03
C ALA A 144 -10.39 13.62 14.66
N ASP A 145 -11.34 13.18 13.85
CA ASP A 145 -12.72 12.89 14.25
C ASP A 145 -13.38 11.85 13.32
N PRO A 146 -13.07 10.55 13.52
CA PRO A 146 -13.53 9.49 12.64
C PRO A 146 -15.06 9.32 12.65
N ALA A 147 -15.74 9.63 13.76
CA ALA A 147 -17.18 9.50 13.84
C ALA A 147 -17.90 10.50 12.92
N SER A 148 -17.51 11.78 12.97
CA SER A 148 -18.10 12.80 12.09
C SER A 148 -17.66 12.65 10.63
N ALA A 149 -16.42 12.23 10.38
CA ALA A 149 -15.94 11.92 9.02
C ALA A 149 -16.74 10.77 8.40
N LEU A 150 -17.04 9.70 9.16
CA LEU A 150 -17.90 8.63 8.68
C LEU A 150 -19.31 9.13 8.39
N GLN A 151 -19.89 9.98 9.25
CA GLN A 151 -21.21 10.56 9.00
C GLN A 151 -21.24 11.38 7.69
N GLN A 152 -20.16 12.10 7.38
CA GLN A 152 -20.00 12.79 6.10
C GLN A 152 -19.97 11.82 4.92
N VAL A 153 -19.26 10.69 5.05
CA VAL A 153 -19.22 9.64 4.01
C VAL A 153 -20.62 9.04 3.80
N LEU A 154 -21.31 8.67 4.88
CA LEU A 154 -22.65 8.06 4.84
C LEU A 154 -23.72 8.97 4.22
N THR A 155 -23.56 10.28 4.32
CA THR A 155 -24.49 11.27 3.77
C THR A 155 -24.07 11.81 2.41
N SER A 156 -22.89 11.41 1.92
CA SER A 156 -22.38 11.87 0.64
C SER A 156 -23.23 11.35 -0.52
N LYS A 157 -23.32 12.17 -1.56
CA LYS A 157 -23.92 11.83 -2.86
C LYS A 157 -22.91 11.91 -4.00
N THR A 158 -21.65 12.20 -3.67
CA THR A 158 -20.57 12.34 -4.64
C THR A 158 -19.83 11.02 -4.76
N LYS A 159 -19.41 10.69 -5.98
CA LYS A 159 -18.51 9.56 -6.21
C LYS A 159 -17.21 9.75 -5.43
N GLU A 160 -16.66 8.64 -4.96
CA GLU A 160 -15.41 8.54 -4.21
C GLU A 160 -15.35 9.55 -3.05
N PRO A 161 -16.28 9.52 -2.07
CA PRO A 161 -16.36 10.54 -1.04
C PRO A 161 -15.06 10.66 -0.22
N CYS A 162 -14.30 9.57 -0.11
CA CYS A 162 -12.94 9.51 0.41
C CYS A 162 -12.16 8.39 -0.29
N SER A 163 -10.86 8.25 -0.03
CA SER A 163 -10.08 7.11 -0.53
C SER A 163 -10.50 5.80 0.15
N ASN A 164 -10.29 4.67 -0.54
CA ASN A 164 -10.56 3.33 0.01
C ASN A 164 -9.81 3.09 1.34
N GLU A 165 -8.56 3.54 1.42
CA GLU A 165 -7.76 3.48 2.66
C GLU A 165 -8.42 4.25 3.81
N THR A 166 -8.93 5.46 3.53
CA THR A 166 -9.64 6.26 4.53
C THR A 166 -10.94 5.58 4.96
N LEU A 167 -11.70 5.01 4.02
CA LEU A 167 -12.91 4.24 4.32
C LEU A 167 -12.61 3.06 5.25
N LEU A 168 -11.57 2.28 4.95
CA LEU A 168 -11.18 1.14 5.77
C LEU A 168 -10.76 1.57 7.19
N ARG A 169 -10.03 2.68 7.33
CA ARG A 169 -9.70 3.23 8.66
C ARG A 169 -10.95 3.64 9.45
N LEU A 170 -11.94 4.26 8.78
CA LEU A 170 -13.22 4.62 9.40
C LEU A 170 -14.03 3.39 9.84
N LEU A 171 -14.03 2.34 9.02
CA LEU A 171 -14.66 1.07 9.36
C LEU A 171 -13.92 0.36 10.50
N GLN A 172 -12.60 0.44 10.54
CA GLN A 172 -11.80 -0.09 11.64
C GLN A 172 -12.06 0.66 12.95
N TYR A 173 -12.29 1.97 12.89
CA TYR A 173 -12.77 2.71 14.04
C TYR A 173 -14.12 2.16 14.54
N GLN A 174 -15.08 1.90 13.65
CA GLN A 174 -16.36 1.28 14.04
C GLN A 174 -16.18 -0.13 14.61
N ALA A 175 -15.28 -0.92 14.04
CA ALA A 175 -14.90 -2.23 14.56
C ALA A 175 -14.38 -2.15 16.01
N SER A 176 -13.62 -1.11 16.35
CA SER A 176 -13.14 -0.87 17.72
C SER A 176 -14.26 -0.54 18.72
N LEU A 177 -15.40 -0.03 18.25
CA LEU A 177 -16.61 0.20 19.05
C LEU A 177 -17.47 -1.07 19.20
N GLY A 178 -17.22 -2.09 18.38
CA GLY A 178 -17.84 -3.41 18.45
C GLY A 178 -18.32 -3.94 17.09
N SER A 179 -18.46 -5.26 16.98
CA SER A 179 -18.91 -5.93 15.74
C SER A 179 -20.28 -5.47 15.24
N ALA A 180 -21.20 -5.12 16.16
CA ALA A 180 -22.51 -4.56 15.81
C ALA A 180 -22.40 -3.15 15.20
N ALA A 181 -21.47 -2.32 15.67
CA ALA A 181 -21.25 -0.98 15.13
C ALA A 181 -20.64 -1.05 13.72
N LEU A 182 -19.68 -1.96 13.51
CA LEU A 182 -19.16 -2.28 12.18
C LEU A 182 -20.27 -2.75 11.23
N ALA A 183 -21.10 -3.69 11.66
CA ALA A 183 -22.21 -4.19 10.84
C ALA A 183 -23.18 -3.07 10.43
N ASP A 184 -23.56 -2.20 11.36
CA ASP A 184 -24.45 -1.06 11.10
C ASP A 184 -23.81 -0.06 10.13
N ALA A 185 -22.52 0.24 10.29
CA ALA A 185 -21.79 1.12 9.38
C ALA A 185 -21.72 0.52 7.96
N CYS A 186 -21.34 -0.74 7.83
CA CYS A 186 -21.27 -1.43 6.54
C CYS A 186 -22.65 -1.50 5.85
N ALA A 187 -23.74 -1.69 6.59
CA ALA A 187 -25.08 -1.74 6.02
C ALA A 187 -25.58 -0.37 5.51
N LYS A 188 -25.08 0.73 6.07
CA LYS A 188 -25.48 2.10 5.72
C LYS A 188 -24.60 2.76 4.67
N LEU A 189 -23.43 2.19 4.40
CA LEU A 189 -22.48 2.75 3.45
C LEU A 189 -23.05 2.72 2.02
N PRO A 190 -22.97 3.83 1.28
CA PRO A 190 -23.33 3.87 -0.13
C PRO A 190 -22.20 3.29 -0.97
N TRP A 191 -22.04 1.95 -0.95
CA TRP A 191 -20.95 1.21 -1.60
C TRP A 191 -20.81 1.51 -3.09
N GLU A 192 -21.91 1.80 -3.77
CA GLU A 192 -21.94 2.19 -5.18
C GLU A 192 -21.10 3.45 -5.49
N LEU A 193 -20.85 4.31 -4.49
CA LEU A 193 -20.01 5.49 -4.64
C LEU A 193 -18.51 5.16 -4.70
N PHE A 194 -18.12 3.92 -4.37
CA PHE A 194 -16.73 3.46 -4.33
C PHE A 194 -16.39 2.41 -5.41
N GLN A 195 -17.39 1.87 -6.12
CA GLN A 195 -17.21 0.79 -7.09
C GLN A 195 -16.39 1.17 -8.33
N TYR A 196 -16.33 2.46 -8.67
CA TYR A 196 -15.61 2.98 -9.83
C TYR A 196 -14.47 3.86 -9.37
N ASN A 197 -13.43 3.26 -8.79
CA ASN A 197 -12.24 4.02 -8.46
C ASN A 197 -11.48 4.33 -9.75
N SER A 198 -11.45 5.60 -10.11
CA SER A 198 -10.87 6.12 -11.37
C SER A 198 -9.35 5.93 -11.48
N SER A 199 -8.69 5.57 -10.37
CA SER A 199 -7.24 5.45 -10.25
C SER A 199 -6.65 4.10 -10.65
N ASP A 200 -7.47 3.04 -10.80
CA ASP A 200 -6.99 1.73 -11.27
C ASP A 200 -7.73 1.27 -12.55
N PRO A 201 -7.15 1.47 -13.74
CA PRO A 201 -7.74 1.03 -14.99
C PRO A 201 -7.72 -0.51 -15.18
N PHE A 202 -7.04 -1.24 -14.29
CA PHE A 202 -6.92 -2.70 -14.31
C PHE A 202 -7.52 -3.37 -13.06
N GLY A 203 -8.02 -2.58 -12.11
CA GLY A 203 -8.61 -3.06 -10.87
C GLY A 203 -9.94 -3.74 -11.11
N ASP A 204 -10.22 -4.82 -10.36
CA ASP A 204 -11.56 -5.39 -10.37
C ASP A 204 -12.50 -4.34 -9.78
N ILE A 205 -13.49 -3.94 -10.59
CA ILE A 205 -14.55 -3.01 -10.18
C ILE A 205 -15.16 -3.54 -8.88
N GLY A 206 -15.19 -2.70 -7.84
CA GLY A 206 -15.72 -3.08 -6.53
C GLY A 206 -14.77 -3.88 -5.62
N SER A 207 -13.47 -3.92 -5.91
CA SER A 207 -12.48 -4.51 -5.00
C SER A 207 -11.88 -3.49 -4.01
N PHE A 208 -11.71 -3.91 -2.76
CA PHE A 208 -11.09 -3.15 -1.68
C PHE A 208 -9.91 -3.93 -1.12
N ASP A 209 -8.72 -3.33 -1.13
CA ASP A 209 -7.52 -3.96 -0.59
C ASP A 209 -7.52 -3.91 0.94
N PHE A 210 -7.49 -5.08 1.57
CA PHE A 210 -7.37 -5.22 3.02
C PHE A 210 -5.88 -5.20 3.43
N PRO A 211 -5.43 -4.22 4.24
CA PRO A 211 -4.06 -4.18 4.74
C PRO A 211 -3.72 -5.43 5.57
N ALA A 212 -2.48 -5.92 5.43
CA ALA A 212 -2.03 -7.16 6.06
C ALA A 212 -2.05 -7.14 7.61
N ASP A 213 -2.01 -5.96 8.20
CA ASP A 213 -1.94 -5.69 9.63
C ASP A 213 -3.30 -5.35 10.26
N LEU A 214 -4.38 -5.31 9.45
CA LEU A 214 -5.71 -4.95 9.93
C LEU A 214 -6.35 -6.08 10.76
N ASP A 215 -6.94 -5.74 11.91
CA ASP A 215 -7.63 -6.72 12.74
C ASP A 215 -8.97 -7.14 12.11
N ILE A 216 -8.98 -8.38 11.60
CA ILE A 216 -10.12 -8.99 10.94
C ILE A 216 -11.18 -9.58 11.87
N THR A 217 -10.91 -9.78 13.17
CA THR A 217 -11.85 -10.50 14.04
C THR A 217 -13.23 -9.84 14.10
N PRO A 218 -13.35 -8.50 14.23
CA PRO A 218 -14.64 -7.85 14.19
C PRO A 218 -15.40 -8.08 12.89
N TRP A 219 -14.69 -8.20 11.75
CA TRP A 219 -15.25 -8.42 10.42
C TRP A 219 -15.81 -9.83 10.22
N ILE A 220 -15.15 -10.83 10.81
CA ILE A 220 -15.62 -12.21 10.86
C ILE A 220 -16.87 -12.28 11.75
N GLN A 221 -16.78 -11.76 12.98
CA GLN A 221 -17.85 -11.84 13.98
C GLN A 221 -19.11 -11.06 13.57
N SER A 222 -18.96 -9.94 12.88
CA SER A 222 -20.09 -9.13 12.41
C SER A 222 -20.79 -9.75 11.19
N GLY A 223 -20.14 -10.68 10.48
CA GLY A 223 -20.58 -11.18 9.18
C GLY A 223 -20.55 -10.13 8.07
N SER A 224 -19.97 -8.95 8.32
CA SER A 224 -19.98 -7.84 7.36
C SER A 224 -19.19 -8.17 6.10
N ALA A 225 -18.04 -8.84 6.23
CA ALA A 225 -17.24 -9.25 5.07
C ALA A 225 -18.03 -10.16 4.12
N ALA A 226 -18.75 -11.15 4.67
CA ALA A 226 -19.58 -12.05 3.87
C ALA A 226 -20.79 -11.33 3.24
N ALA A 227 -21.41 -10.39 3.96
CA ALA A 227 -22.51 -9.58 3.43
C ALA A 227 -22.05 -8.70 2.26
N LEU A 228 -20.90 -8.05 2.39
CA LEU A 228 -20.33 -7.21 1.34
C LEU A 228 -19.99 -8.00 0.09
N GLU A 229 -19.40 -9.19 0.25
CA GLU A 229 -19.08 -10.06 -0.88
C GLU A 229 -20.35 -10.50 -1.62
N LYS A 230 -21.41 -10.82 -0.88
CA LYS A 230 -22.71 -11.19 -1.46
C LYS A 230 -23.30 -10.05 -2.31
N ASP A 231 -23.04 -8.82 -1.92
CA ASP A 231 -23.49 -7.61 -2.61
C ASP A 231 -22.52 -7.18 -3.74
N GLY A 232 -21.49 -7.99 -4.03
CA GLY A 232 -20.53 -7.75 -5.12
C GLY A 232 -19.40 -6.79 -4.76
N ASN A 233 -19.17 -6.52 -3.48
CA ASN A 233 -18.05 -5.72 -3.00
C ASN A 233 -16.96 -6.65 -2.46
N HIS A 234 -15.91 -6.85 -3.25
CA HIS A 234 -14.86 -7.83 -2.99
C HIS A 234 -13.80 -7.31 -2.03
N LEU A 235 -13.47 -8.07 -0.99
CA LEU A 235 -12.42 -7.69 -0.03
C LEU A 235 -11.12 -8.47 -0.30
N ARG A 236 -10.25 -7.92 -1.15
CA ARG A 236 -8.97 -8.54 -1.52
C ARG A 236 -8.04 -8.64 -0.32
N GLY A 237 -7.45 -9.81 -0.08
CA GLY A 237 -6.55 -10.03 1.05
C GLY A 237 -7.24 -10.31 2.38
N PHE A 238 -8.57 -10.25 2.47
CA PHE A 238 -9.31 -10.63 3.69
C PHE A 238 -9.03 -12.09 4.08
N PHE A 239 -9.14 -13.03 3.13
CA PHE A 239 -8.87 -14.45 3.38
C PHE A 239 -7.41 -14.73 3.69
N SER A 240 -6.48 -14.04 3.02
CA SER A 240 -5.06 -14.08 3.37
C SER A 240 -4.81 -13.68 4.83
N ASN A 241 -5.45 -12.61 5.30
CA ASN A 241 -5.33 -12.17 6.69
C ASN A 241 -6.03 -13.14 7.67
N TRP A 242 -7.19 -13.68 7.29
CA TRP A 242 -7.88 -14.72 8.06
C TRP A 242 -7.03 -15.95 8.23
N ALA A 243 -6.42 -16.44 7.15
CA ALA A 243 -5.54 -17.58 7.20
C ALA A 243 -4.31 -17.37 8.10
N ARG A 244 -3.75 -16.15 8.16
CA ARG A 244 -2.66 -15.84 9.09
C ARG A 244 -3.09 -15.87 10.55
N LYS A 245 -4.36 -15.54 10.83
CA LYS A 245 -4.89 -15.45 12.20
C LYS A 245 -5.50 -16.77 12.68
N ASP A 246 -6.40 -17.35 11.89
CA ASP A 246 -7.05 -18.63 12.10
C ASP A 246 -7.25 -19.37 10.77
N PRO A 247 -6.26 -20.17 10.35
CA PRO A 247 -6.33 -20.91 9.10
C PRO A 247 -7.31 -22.07 9.12
N THR A 248 -7.62 -22.64 10.29
CA THR A 248 -8.60 -23.72 10.39
C THR A 248 -10.00 -23.19 10.12
N GLU A 249 -10.34 -22.05 10.72
CA GLU A 249 -11.61 -21.40 10.50
C GLU A 249 -11.73 -20.86 9.06
N ALA A 250 -10.69 -20.18 8.54
CA ALA A 250 -10.67 -19.72 7.16
C ALA A 250 -10.90 -20.87 6.14
N LEU A 251 -10.26 -22.02 6.36
CA LEU A 251 -10.44 -23.23 5.55
C LEU A 251 -11.80 -23.94 5.76
N ALA A 252 -12.49 -23.72 6.86
CA ALA A 252 -13.83 -24.25 7.03
C ALA A 252 -14.86 -23.47 6.18
N HIS A 253 -14.58 -22.19 5.92
CA HIS A 253 -15.53 -21.25 5.34
C HIS A 253 -15.27 -20.86 3.88
N TRP A 254 -14.09 -21.17 3.31
CA TRP A 254 -13.74 -20.69 1.96
C TRP A 254 -14.70 -21.14 0.85
N LYS A 255 -15.21 -22.38 0.90
CA LYS A 255 -16.11 -22.92 -0.13
C LYS A 255 -17.51 -22.33 -0.09
N ASP A 256 -18.00 -22.05 1.11
CA ASP A 256 -19.37 -21.57 1.33
C ASP A 256 -19.45 -20.04 1.30
N TRP A 257 -18.36 -19.37 0.91
CA TRP A 257 -18.27 -17.93 0.92
C TRP A 257 -19.12 -17.31 -0.21
N PRO A 258 -19.90 -16.24 0.05
CA PRO A 258 -20.89 -15.72 -0.90
C PRO A 258 -20.31 -15.20 -2.23
N GLY A 259 -21.17 -15.20 -3.25
CA GLY A 259 -21.09 -14.28 -4.39
C GLY A 259 -20.16 -14.68 -5.55
N GLN A 260 -19.66 -15.91 -5.63
CA GLN A 260 -18.58 -16.23 -6.57
C GLN A 260 -18.69 -17.59 -7.28
N ASN A 261 -17.97 -17.69 -8.41
CA ASN A 261 -17.79 -18.87 -9.25
C ASN A 261 -16.64 -19.76 -8.75
N ASP A 262 -16.52 -20.96 -9.31
CA ASP A 262 -15.52 -21.97 -8.91
C ASP A 262 -14.08 -21.41 -8.88
N GLU A 263 -13.71 -20.62 -9.90
CA GLU A 263 -12.38 -20.01 -10.06
C GLU A 263 -11.98 -19.11 -8.88
N ALA A 264 -12.93 -18.36 -8.32
CA ALA A 264 -12.64 -17.45 -7.23
C ALA A 264 -12.67 -18.14 -5.84
N SER A 265 -13.39 -19.27 -5.73
CA SER A 265 -13.22 -20.22 -4.62
C SER A 265 -11.80 -20.79 -4.61
N GLU A 266 -11.30 -21.19 -5.77
CA GLU A 266 -9.94 -21.71 -5.93
C GLU A 266 -8.86 -20.65 -5.61
N MET A 267 -9.08 -19.40 -6.03
CA MET A 267 -8.20 -18.28 -5.69
C MET A 267 -8.06 -18.07 -4.18
N ARG A 268 -9.17 -18.16 -3.42
CA ARG A 268 -9.15 -18.03 -1.95
C ARG A 268 -8.43 -19.18 -1.28
N ALA A 269 -8.64 -20.41 -1.75
CA ALA A 269 -7.89 -21.56 -1.24
C ALA A 269 -6.38 -21.37 -1.45
N ARG A 270 -5.96 -20.76 -2.58
CA ARG A 270 -4.56 -20.38 -2.81
C ARG A 270 -4.09 -19.28 -1.87
N GLU A 271 -4.86 -18.21 -1.68
CA GLU A 271 -4.55 -17.13 -0.72
C GLU A 271 -4.32 -17.68 0.70
N ILE A 272 -5.20 -18.59 1.14
CA ILE A 272 -5.11 -19.24 2.46
C ILE A 272 -3.84 -20.09 2.56
N LEU A 273 -3.51 -20.85 1.50
CA LEU A 273 -2.30 -21.67 1.44
C LEU A 273 -1.01 -20.86 1.44
N GLU A 274 -0.96 -19.79 0.65
CA GLU A 274 0.19 -18.92 0.56
C GLU A 274 0.44 -18.19 1.89
N ALA A 275 -0.62 -17.77 2.57
CA ALA A 275 -0.56 -17.13 3.88
C ALA A 275 -0.12 -18.09 5.00
N GLY A 276 -0.50 -19.37 4.93
CA GLY A 276 -0.18 -20.39 5.93
C GLY A 276 1.15 -21.14 5.70
N ILE A 277 1.92 -20.80 4.66
CA ILE A 277 3.08 -21.60 4.22
C ILE A 277 4.26 -21.57 5.20
N ASP A 278 4.39 -20.52 6.00
CA ASP A 278 5.52 -20.31 6.90
C ASP A 278 5.33 -20.97 8.28
N ASP A 279 4.09 -21.31 8.67
CA ASP A 279 3.77 -21.98 9.93
C ASP A 279 3.69 -23.52 9.75
N PRO A 280 4.55 -24.33 10.39
CA PRO A 280 4.54 -25.80 10.29
C PRO A 280 3.25 -26.48 10.78
N ALA A 281 2.59 -25.95 11.81
CA ALA A 281 1.37 -26.53 12.36
C ALA A 281 0.17 -26.25 11.44
N VAL A 282 0.13 -25.02 10.90
CA VAL A 282 -0.87 -24.60 9.90
C VAL A 282 -0.71 -25.40 8.61
N ARG A 283 0.53 -25.59 8.12
CA ARG A 283 0.81 -26.50 7.00
C ARG A 283 0.25 -27.90 7.20
N LEU A 284 0.36 -28.47 8.41
CA LEU A 284 -0.15 -29.82 8.71
C LEU A 284 -1.68 -29.87 8.75
N GLN A 285 -2.33 -28.84 9.29
CA GLN A 285 -3.78 -28.73 9.34
C GLN A 285 -4.38 -28.51 7.95
N VAL A 286 -3.81 -27.59 7.17
CA VAL A 286 -4.19 -27.36 5.78
C VAL A 286 -3.98 -28.63 4.94
N ARG A 287 -2.85 -29.35 5.15
CA ARG A 287 -2.60 -30.65 4.52
C ARG A 287 -3.68 -31.68 4.86
N SER A 288 -4.13 -31.72 6.12
CA SER A 288 -5.14 -32.68 6.57
C SER A 288 -6.53 -32.33 6.03
N ALA A 289 -6.85 -31.03 5.94
CA ALA A 289 -8.09 -30.54 5.35
C ALA A 289 -8.16 -30.78 3.84
N LEU A 290 -7.07 -30.49 3.10
CA LEU A 290 -6.96 -30.80 1.68
C LEU A 290 -7.02 -32.31 1.41
N ALA A 291 -6.37 -33.13 2.24
CA ALA A 291 -6.43 -34.59 2.11
C ALA A 291 -7.83 -35.18 2.43
N ALA A 292 -8.68 -34.43 3.13
CA ALA A 292 -10.07 -34.80 3.40
C ALA A 292 -11.04 -34.40 2.26
N LEU A 293 -10.56 -33.65 1.26
CA LEU A 293 -11.36 -33.33 0.08
C LEU A 293 -11.61 -34.59 -0.77
N PRO A 294 -12.79 -34.68 -1.43
CA PRO A 294 -13.03 -35.68 -2.45
C PRO A 294 -11.91 -35.68 -3.51
N PRO A 295 -11.51 -36.86 -4.03
CA PRO A 295 -10.41 -36.97 -5.00
C PRO A 295 -10.59 -36.11 -6.26
N GLU A 296 -11.84 -35.90 -6.67
CA GLU A 296 -12.20 -35.10 -7.84
C GLU A 296 -11.91 -33.60 -7.63
N GLU A 297 -12.16 -33.09 -6.43
CA GLU A 297 -11.87 -31.70 -6.04
C GLU A 297 -10.37 -31.48 -5.82
N MET A 298 -9.68 -32.48 -5.26
CA MET A 298 -8.23 -32.45 -5.10
C MET A 298 -7.50 -32.42 -6.47
N SER A 299 -8.07 -33.09 -7.48
CA SER A 299 -7.56 -33.14 -8.87
C SER A 299 -7.77 -31.83 -9.63
N ALA A 300 -8.92 -31.17 -9.43
CA ALA A 300 -9.19 -29.84 -9.95
C ALA A 300 -8.18 -28.83 -9.37
N PHE A 301 -8.06 -28.84 -8.03
CA PHE A 301 -7.14 -27.98 -7.29
C PHE A 301 -5.67 -28.16 -7.71
N SER A 302 -5.21 -29.40 -7.91
CA SER A 302 -3.83 -29.70 -8.30
C SER A 302 -3.50 -29.22 -9.71
N LYS A 303 -4.43 -29.34 -10.67
CA LYS A 303 -4.27 -28.86 -12.06
C LYS A 303 -4.15 -27.35 -12.11
N GLU A 304 -4.92 -26.68 -11.29
CA GLU A 304 -5.02 -25.24 -11.25
C GLU A 304 -3.79 -24.57 -10.60
N LEU A 305 -3.29 -25.15 -9.51
CA LEU A 305 -2.06 -24.71 -8.86
C LEU A 305 -0.83 -24.84 -9.79
N ARG A 306 -0.87 -25.77 -10.77
CA ARG A 306 0.15 -25.91 -11.84
C ARG A 306 0.04 -24.86 -12.95
N ALA A 307 -1.14 -24.26 -13.13
CA ALA A 307 -1.34 -23.19 -14.13
C ALA A 307 -0.85 -21.83 -13.61
N SER A 308 -0.70 -21.67 -12.30
CA SER A 308 -0.07 -20.53 -11.64
C SER A 308 1.45 -20.55 -11.80
N SER A 309 2.05 -19.49 -12.35
CA SER A 309 3.48 -19.37 -12.63
C SER A 309 4.29 -18.69 -11.50
N SER A 310 3.76 -18.61 -10.28
CA SER A 310 4.47 -17.94 -9.17
C SER A 310 5.56 -18.81 -8.54
N ASP A 311 6.72 -18.23 -8.20
CA ASP A 311 7.82 -18.91 -7.49
C ASP A 311 7.38 -19.55 -6.16
N ARG A 312 6.28 -19.05 -5.56
CA ARG A 312 5.65 -19.62 -4.36
C ARG A 312 4.77 -20.83 -4.65
N SER A 313 4.11 -20.89 -5.82
CA SER A 313 3.40 -22.09 -6.29
C SER A 313 4.37 -23.26 -6.47
N ILE A 314 5.60 -23.00 -6.92
CA ILE A 314 6.69 -23.99 -7.01
C ILE A 314 7.13 -24.48 -5.63
N MET A 315 7.22 -23.58 -4.62
CA MET A 315 7.48 -23.99 -3.24
C MET A 315 6.35 -24.85 -2.64
N LEU A 316 5.07 -24.56 -2.96
CA LEU A 316 3.95 -25.40 -2.56
C LEU A 316 4.09 -26.83 -3.13
N PHE A 317 4.47 -27.01 -4.40
CA PHE A 317 4.72 -28.36 -4.95
C PHE A 317 5.87 -29.09 -4.23
N SER A 318 6.92 -28.38 -3.81
CA SER A 318 8.04 -28.97 -3.06
C SER A 318 7.66 -29.38 -1.62
N LEU A 319 6.67 -28.72 -1.03
CA LEU A 319 6.18 -28.99 0.33
C LEU A 319 5.02 -30.00 0.37
N TYR A 320 4.36 -30.24 -0.77
CA TYR A 320 3.18 -31.10 -0.89
C TYR A 320 3.33 -32.14 -2.03
N PRO A 321 4.17 -33.18 -1.88
CA PRO A 321 4.47 -34.16 -2.92
C PRO A 321 3.26 -35.02 -3.36
N GLU A 322 2.17 -35.04 -2.58
CA GLU A 322 0.89 -35.64 -2.99
C GLU A 322 0.28 -34.92 -4.21
N LEU A 323 0.53 -33.60 -4.38
CA LEU A 323 0.13 -32.81 -5.55
C LEU A 323 0.93 -33.17 -6.82
N GLU A 324 2.12 -33.79 -6.68
CA GLU A 324 2.90 -34.31 -7.81
C GLU A 324 2.44 -35.69 -8.26
N LYS A 325 1.87 -36.52 -7.38
CA LYS A 325 1.57 -37.94 -7.68
C LYS A 325 0.54 -38.14 -8.80
N GLU A 326 -0.33 -37.16 -9.08
CA GLU A 326 -1.22 -37.22 -10.25
C GLU A 326 -0.49 -37.05 -11.60
N LYS A 327 0.75 -36.55 -11.61
CA LYS A 327 1.58 -36.47 -12.83
C LYS A 327 1.88 -37.87 -13.40
N VAL A 328 1.86 -38.90 -12.56
CA VAL A 328 2.23 -40.27 -12.94
C VAL A 328 1.04 -41.07 -13.47
N ASN A 329 -0.20 -40.71 -13.11
CA ASN A 329 -1.39 -41.45 -13.55
C ASN A 329 -2.09 -40.86 -14.79
N SER A 330 -1.82 -39.60 -15.17
CA SER A 330 -2.41 -38.99 -16.38
C SER A 330 -1.52 -39.06 -17.63
N SER A 331 -0.32 -39.61 -17.54
CA SER A 331 0.57 -39.91 -18.70
C SER A 331 0.66 -41.39 -19.05
N GLY A 332 -0.20 -42.21 -18.43
CA GLY A 332 -0.33 -43.64 -18.70
C GLY A 332 -1.68 -43.99 -19.28
N ARG A 333 -2.08 -43.38 -20.40
CA ARG A 333 -3.04 -43.93 -21.36
C ARG A 333 -2.90 -43.27 -22.72
#